data_AF-A0A2W4M519-F1
#
_entry.id   AF-A0A2W4M519-F1
#
_cell.length_a   1.000
_cell.length_b   1.000
_cell.length_c   1.000
_cell.angle_alpha   90.00
_cell.angle_beta   90.00
_cell.angle_gamma   90.00
#
_symmetry.space_group_name_H-M   'P 1'
#
loop_
_entity.id
_entity.type
_entity.pdbx_description
1 polymer ?
#
loop_
_entity_poly.entity_id
_entity_poly.type
_entity_poly.pdbx_seq_one_letter_code
_entity_poly.pdbx_strand_id
1 'polypeptide(L)'
;MLLALLVLTAAALWWVTATEGGTRWALARAQDLLGDRLQLVEPRGTLLGGLELEALRYEDDGVRVEAATLSLRADLVRAVFGRLYVHRLRIARLDVLLKAGAQKTESGPPQHIGLPIGLRVREARIDELLFTHEASGHRERITDLYARYRGGVRAHTLSRFGMRTAYGALAASGSIGTRAPFPLAFDLHYDRAGAELPFVRADLPLAVRVQLNGTLNRLDASLSADADGMSLRARSTLAPRSEQWLQALDLEARTVDLQRLQETWPHTALALDAKGCAPGKGCKGTLTVRTGRRAR
;
A
#
# COMPACT_ATOMS: atom_id res chain seq x y z
N MET A 1 36.06 14.71 30.27
CA MET A 1 34.72 14.36 30.79
C MET A 1 33.69 14.13 29.68
N LEU A 2 33.52 15.04 28.73
CA LEU A 2 32.60 14.85 27.57
C LEU A 2 32.89 13.60 26.72
N LEU A 3 34.17 13.30 26.42
CA LEU A 3 34.55 12.11 25.66
C LEU A 3 34.22 10.81 26.41
N ALA A 4 34.46 10.77 27.73
CA ALA A 4 34.14 9.61 28.56
C ALA A 4 32.63 9.41 28.70
N LEU A 5 31.86 10.49 28.82
CA LEU A 5 30.40 10.44 28.82
C LEU A 5 29.84 9.93 27.49
N LEU A 6 30.43 10.38 26.36
CA LEU A 6 30.04 9.97 25.02
C LEU A 6 30.37 8.49 24.76
N VAL A 7 31.54 8.04 25.21
CA VAL A 7 31.95 6.62 25.16
C VAL A 7 31.06 5.76 26.06
N LEU A 8 30.69 6.22 27.26
CA LEU A 8 29.76 5.52 28.15
C LEU A 8 28.35 5.44 27.58
N THR A 9 27.85 6.52 26.96
CA THR A 9 26.55 6.49 26.26
C THR A 9 26.58 5.59 25.04
N ALA A 10 27.67 5.59 24.26
CA ALA A 10 27.84 4.71 23.12
C ALA A 10 27.94 3.24 23.56
N ALA A 11 28.64 2.95 24.66
CA ALA A 11 28.74 1.63 25.25
C ALA A 11 27.40 1.15 25.85
N ALA A 12 26.62 2.05 26.47
CA ALA A 12 25.29 1.75 26.97
C ALA A 12 24.28 1.50 25.82
N LEU A 13 24.28 2.34 24.78
CA LEU A 13 23.46 2.12 23.58
C LEU A 13 23.88 0.84 22.84
N TRP A 14 25.18 0.58 22.75
CA TRP A 14 25.71 -0.66 22.21
C TRP A 14 25.25 -1.85 23.03
N TRP A 15 25.36 -1.81 24.35
CA TRP A 15 24.92 -2.88 25.24
C TRP A 15 23.41 -3.15 25.11
N VAL A 16 22.59 -2.08 25.09
CA VAL A 16 21.13 -2.16 24.89
C VAL A 16 20.76 -2.79 23.56
N THR A 17 21.49 -2.47 22.48
CA THR A 17 21.12 -2.93 21.14
C THR A 17 21.80 -4.24 20.72
N ALA A 18 22.99 -4.53 21.25
CA ALA A 18 23.80 -5.69 20.90
C ALA A 18 23.55 -6.92 21.77
N THR A 19 22.99 -6.74 22.97
CA THR A 19 22.78 -7.84 23.93
C THR A 19 21.30 -8.16 24.10
N GLU A 20 21.00 -9.41 24.42
CA GLU A 20 19.63 -9.87 24.63
C GLU A 20 19.03 -9.26 25.90
N GLY A 21 19.82 -9.19 26.98
CA GLY A 21 19.41 -8.53 28.23
C GLY A 21 19.15 -7.04 28.03
N GLY A 22 20.00 -6.34 27.28
CA GLY A 22 19.83 -4.93 26.95
C GLY A 22 18.61 -4.68 26.06
N THR A 23 18.37 -5.56 25.08
CA THR A 23 17.19 -5.48 24.21
C THR A 23 15.92 -5.69 25.02
N ARG A 24 15.89 -6.71 25.89
CA ARG A 24 14.75 -6.99 26.78
C ARG A 24 14.46 -5.83 27.72
N TRP A 25 15.51 -5.21 28.29
CA TRP A 25 15.37 -4.01 29.11
C TRP A 25 14.78 -2.82 28.32
N ALA A 26 15.24 -2.58 27.09
CA ALA A 26 14.71 -1.49 26.27
C ALA A 26 13.26 -1.71 25.85
N LEU A 27 12.89 -2.95 25.55
CA LEU A 27 11.51 -3.32 25.23
C LEU A 27 10.61 -3.16 26.46
N ALA A 28 11.05 -3.60 27.64
CA ALA A 28 10.33 -3.36 28.89
C ALA A 28 10.14 -1.85 29.15
N ARG A 29 11.19 -1.04 28.94
CA ARG A 29 11.10 0.41 29.08
C ARG A 29 10.13 1.06 28.09
N ALA A 30 10.04 0.53 26.86
CA ALA A 30 9.05 0.98 25.87
C ALA A 30 7.63 0.64 26.30
N GLN A 31 7.41 -0.53 26.91
CA GLN A 31 6.12 -0.90 27.52
C GLN A 31 5.78 0.02 28.70
N ASP A 32 6.75 0.34 29.57
CA ASP A 32 6.50 1.27 30.70
C ASP A 32 6.10 2.67 30.22
N LEU A 33 6.69 3.16 29.11
CA LEU A 33 6.39 4.47 28.55
C LEU A 33 5.03 4.54 27.87
N LEU A 34 4.61 3.44 27.23
CA LEU A 34 3.34 3.33 26.53
C LEU A 34 2.22 2.79 27.43
N GLY A 35 2.56 2.31 28.62
CA GLY A 35 1.66 1.65 29.56
C GLY A 35 0.95 0.47 28.91
N ASP A 36 -0.33 0.32 29.23
CA ASP A 36 -1.18 -0.76 28.72
C ASP A 36 -1.43 -0.73 27.21
N ARG A 37 -0.96 0.34 26.53
CA ARG A 37 -1.09 0.48 25.08
C ARG A 37 -0.14 -0.43 24.30
N LEU A 38 0.92 -0.95 24.91
CA LEU A 38 1.88 -1.84 24.25
C LEU A 38 2.15 -3.10 25.08
N GLN A 39 1.83 -4.25 24.51
CA GLN A 39 2.11 -5.57 25.07
C GLN A 39 3.01 -6.34 24.11
N LEU A 40 4.13 -6.83 24.63
CA LEU A 40 5.11 -7.64 23.92
C LEU A 40 5.22 -9.00 24.62
N VAL A 41 5.12 -10.08 23.85
CA VAL A 41 5.19 -11.46 24.36
C VAL A 41 6.47 -12.11 23.88
N GLU A 42 7.23 -12.63 24.84
CA GLU A 42 8.48 -13.38 24.64
C GLU A 42 9.47 -12.78 23.62
N PRO A 43 10.03 -11.58 23.88
CA PRO A 43 11.11 -11.06 23.04
C PRO A 43 12.38 -11.91 23.16
N ARG A 44 12.85 -12.41 22.01
CA ARG A 44 14.09 -13.20 21.89
C ARG A 44 15.06 -12.55 20.91
N GLY A 45 16.35 -12.75 21.17
CA GLY A 45 17.42 -12.20 20.33
C GLY A 45 17.79 -10.76 20.67
N THR A 46 18.38 -10.06 19.70
CA THR A 46 18.98 -8.73 19.93
C THR A 46 18.59 -7.74 18.85
N LEU A 47 18.48 -6.47 19.20
CA LEU A 47 18.14 -5.42 18.25
C LEU A 47 19.16 -5.30 17.07
N LEU A 48 20.43 -5.66 17.28
CA LEU A 48 21.48 -5.70 16.24
C LEU A 48 21.57 -7.04 15.48
N GLY A 49 21.31 -8.17 16.15
CA GLY A 49 21.46 -9.51 15.58
C GLY A 49 20.20 -10.05 14.91
N GLY A 50 19.03 -9.55 15.32
CA GLY A 50 17.72 -10.05 14.94
C GLY A 50 16.84 -10.17 16.18
N LEU A 51 15.67 -9.54 16.12
CA LEU A 51 14.65 -9.59 17.16
C LEU A 51 13.50 -10.49 16.69
N GLU A 52 13.10 -11.41 17.54
CA GLU A 52 11.92 -12.24 17.36
C GLU A 52 10.93 -11.97 18.50
N LEU A 53 9.65 -11.86 18.16
CA LEU A 53 8.55 -11.66 19.10
C LEU A 53 7.46 -12.68 18.75
N GLU A 54 6.90 -13.32 19.77
CA GLU A 54 5.76 -14.22 19.56
C GLU A 54 4.49 -13.40 19.28
N ALA A 55 4.26 -12.35 20.05
CA ALA A 55 3.15 -11.43 19.83
C ALA A 55 3.53 -9.98 20.17
N LEU A 56 2.96 -9.05 19.41
CA LEU A 56 2.94 -7.63 19.69
C LEU A 56 1.51 -7.16 19.60
N ARG A 57 1.01 -6.53 20.66
CA ARG A 57 -0.30 -5.90 20.70
C ARG A 57 -0.13 -4.43 21.02
N TYR A 58 -0.64 -3.59 20.15
CA TYR A 58 -0.70 -2.15 20.33
C TYR A 58 -2.15 -1.69 20.30
N GLU A 59 -2.57 -0.91 21.28
CA GLU A 59 -3.92 -0.40 21.36
C GLU A 59 -3.93 1.07 21.76
N ASP A 60 -4.60 1.88 20.95
CA ASP A 60 -4.85 3.30 21.19
C ASP A 60 -6.34 3.61 20.99
N ASP A 61 -6.72 4.88 21.19
CA ASP A 61 -8.12 5.32 21.16
C ASP A 61 -8.79 5.09 19.79
N GLY A 62 -8.03 5.11 18.69
CA GLY A 62 -8.56 4.94 17.33
C GLY A 62 -8.23 3.61 16.64
N VAL A 63 -7.27 2.83 17.15
CA VAL A 63 -6.77 1.65 16.45
C VAL A 63 -6.26 0.57 17.42
N ARG A 64 -6.48 -0.69 17.07
CA ARG A 64 -5.84 -1.86 17.67
C ARG A 64 -5.04 -2.58 16.59
N VAL A 65 -3.79 -2.90 16.89
CA VAL A 65 -2.88 -3.63 16.00
C VAL A 65 -2.33 -4.82 16.76
N GLU A 66 -2.53 -6.02 16.23
CA GLU A 66 -2.00 -7.26 16.79
C GLU A 66 -1.14 -7.95 15.73
N ALA A 67 0.11 -8.22 16.07
CA ALA A 67 1.04 -8.91 15.19
C ALA A 67 1.49 -10.21 15.86
N ALA A 68 1.34 -11.33 15.17
CA ALA A 68 1.78 -12.64 15.61
C ALA A 68 3.01 -13.10 14.82
N THR A 69 3.97 -13.68 15.53
CA THR A 69 5.25 -14.17 15.01
C THR A 69 5.95 -13.11 14.16
N LEU A 70 6.58 -12.16 14.84
CA LEU A 70 7.34 -11.09 14.21
C LEU A 70 8.83 -11.44 14.24
N SER A 71 9.50 -11.29 13.11
CA SER A 71 10.96 -11.29 13.04
C SER A 71 11.46 -10.03 12.35
N LEU A 72 12.42 -9.36 12.98
CA LEU A 72 13.02 -8.12 12.50
C LEU A 72 14.53 -8.26 12.51
N ARG A 73 15.16 -8.00 11.37
CA ARG A 73 16.60 -7.85 11.25
C ARG A 73 16.92 -6.50 10.63
N ALA A 74 17.53 -5.62 11.41
CA ALA A 74 17.89 -4.27 10.98
C ALA A 74 19.33 -3.91 11.39
N ASP A 75 19.96 -3.05 10.60
CA ASP A 75 21.24 -2.43 10.92
C ASP A 75 20.97 -1.10 11.65
N LEU A 76 20.96 -1.18 12.98
CA LEU A 76 20.73 -0.02 13.84
C LEU A 76 21.97 0.85 14.00
N VAL A 77 23.17 0.31 13.75
CA VAL A 77 24.41 1.11 13.77
C VAL A 77 24.31 2.21 12.73
N ARG A 78 23.84 1.90 11.52
CA ARG A 78 23.60 2.92 10.49
C ARG A 78 22.48 3.90 10.85
N ALA A 79 21.51 3.48 11.67
CA ALA A 79 20.41 4.35 12.09
C ALA A 79 20.92 5.53 12.94
N VAL A 80 21.95 5.31 13.77
CA VAL A 80 22.66 6.38 14.50
C VAL A 80 23.25 7.42 13.55
N PHE A 81 23.67 7.00 12.35
CA PHE A 81 24.16 7.88 11.28
C PHE A 81 23.05 8.37 10.32
N GLY A 82 21.79 8.33 10.77
CA GLY A 82 20.64 8.83 10.01
C GLY A 82 20.17 7.92 8.87
N ARG A 83 20.57 6.64 8.86
CA ARG A 83 20.19 5.67 7.83
C ARG A 83 19.77 4.33 8.42
N LEU A 84 18.47 4.06 8.53
CA LEU A 84 17.96 2.76 8.97
C LEU A 84 17.89 1.78 7.80
N TYR A 85 18.60 0.64 7.92
CA TYR A 85 18.53 -0.44 6.94
C TYR A 85 17.84 -1.66 7.55
N VAL A 86 16.63 -1.97 7.09
CA VAL A 86 15.90 -3.19 7.48
C VAL A 86 16.23 -4.26 6.45
N HIS A 87 16.98 -5.28 6.88
CA HIS A 87 17.37 -6.42 6.05
C HIS A 87 16.19 -7.36 5.78
N ARG A 88 15.35 -7.57 6.80
CA ARG A 88 14.15 -8.40 6.76
C ARG A 88 13.19 -7.95 7.86
N LEU A 89 11.93 -7.80 7.51
CA LEU A 89 10.80 -7.73 8.42
C LEU A 89 9.81 -8.80 7.97
N ARG A 90 9.47 -9.75 8.84
CA ARG A 90 8.42 -10.74 8.57
C ARG A 90 7.43 -10.74 9.72
N ILE A 91 6.15 -10.76 9.38
CA ILE A 91 5.04 -10.92 10.30
C ILE A 91 4.18 -12.06 9.75
N ALA A 92 3.87 -13.08 10.55
CA ALA A 92 3.01 -14.17 10.08
C ALA A 92 1.56 -13.70 9.95
N ARG A 93 1.02 -13.08 11.00
CA ARG A 93 -0.33 -12.49 10.98
C ARG A 93 -0.31 -11.07 11.54
N LEU A 94 -0.99 -10.16 10.85
CA LEU A 94 -1.20 -8.79 11.29
C LEU A 94 -2.71 -8.46 11.27
N ASP A 95 -3.30 -8.27 12.43
CA ASP A 95 -4.68 -7.86 12.59
C ASP A 95 -4.73 -6.36 12.92
N VAL A 96 -5.35 -5.57 12.04
CA VAL A 96 -5.53 -4.13 12.21
C VAL A 96 -7.02 -3.84 12.33
N LEU A 97 -7.44 -3.36 13.49
CA LEU A 97 -8.81 -2.95 13.77
C LEU A 97 -8.85 -1.44 13.97
N LEU A 98 -9.55 -0.73 13.07
CA LEU A 98 -9.89 0.67 13.25
C LEU A 98 -11.19 0.75 14.05
N LYS A 99 -11.13 1.40 15.22
CA LYS A 99 -12.24 1.52 16.15
C LYS A 99 -13.28 2.52 15.67
N ALA A 100 -14.54 2.29 16.00
CA ALA A 100 -15.60 3.26 15.77
C ALA A 100 -15.35 4.52 16.63
N GLY A 101 -15.06 5.66 15.98
CA GLY A 101 -14.78 6.92 16.67
C GLY A 101 -13.39 7.50 16.47
N ALA A 102 -12.52 6.84 15.68
CA ALA A 102 -11.28 7.46 15.21
C ALA A 102 -11.62 8.77 14.46
N GLN A 103 -11.42 9.92 15.12
CA GLN A 103 -11.74 11.22 14.54
C GLN A 103 -10.96 11.41 13.25
N LYS A 104 -11.69 11.66 12.17
CA LYS A 104 -11.14 12.07 10.88
C LYS A 104 -10.57 13.47 11.07
N THR A 105 -9.35 13.58 11.62
CA THR A 105 -8.66 14.87 11.68
C THR A 105 -8.45 15.29 10.24
N GLU A 106 -9.24 16.25 9.75
CA GLU A 106 -9.08 16.86 8.44
C GLU A 106 -7.75 17.63 8.43
N SER A 107 -6.66 16.87 8.30
CA SER A 107 -5.33 17.41 8.13
C SER A 107 -5.21 17.76 6.66
N GLY A 108 -5.10 19.06 6.37
CA GLY A 108 -4.66 19.52 5.04
C GLY A 108 -3.37 18.81 4.62
N PRO A 109 -2.99 18.86 3.33
CA PRO A 109 -1.78 18.23 2.84
C PRO A 109 -0.59 18.41 3.79
N PRO A 110 0.08 17.33 4.22
CA PRO A 110 1.35 17.48 4.92
C PRO A 110 2.28 18.29 4.00
N GLN A 111 2.91 19.34 4.55
CA GLN A 111 3.78 20.23 3.77
C GLN A 111 5.01 19.48 3.21
N HIS A 112 5.39 18.37 3.86
CA HIS A 112 6.42 17.45 3.42
C HIS A 112 6.11 16.05 3.97
N ILE A 113 6.42 15.02 3.17
CA ILE A 113 6.32 13.60 3.59
C ILE A 113 7.69 12.96 3.77
N GLY A 114 8.76 13.76 3.65
CA GLY A 114 10.13 13.28 3.79
C GLY A 114 10.39 12.69 5.17
N LEU A 115 11.02 11.53 5.20
CA LEU A 115 11.51 10.95 6.45
C LEU A 115 12.77 11.71 6.89
N PRO A 116 12.90 12.09 8.18
CA PRO A 116 14.08 12.78 8.70
C PRO A 116 15.34 11.91 8.61
N ILE A 117 15.17 10.59 8.59
CA ILE A 117 16.21 9.60 8.37
C ILE A 117 15.99 8.85 7.07
N GLY A 118 17.07 8.41 6.42
CA GLY A 118 16.97 7.50 5.28
C GLY A 118 16.52 6.13 5.74
N LEU A 119 15.45 5.59 5.16
CA LEU A 119 14.93 4.25 5.46
C LEU A 119 15.08 3.36 4.23
N ARG A 120 15.70 2.19 4.39
CA ARG A 120 15.73 1.18 3.33
C ARG A 120 15.25 -0.15 3.89
N VAL A 121 14.17 -0.65 3.31
CA VAL A 121 13.61 -1.96 3.61
C VAL A 121 13.92 -2.87 2.43
N ARG A 122 14.82 -3.82 2.64
CA ARG A 122 15.20 -4.79 1.59
C ARG A 122 14.08 -5.79 1.35
N GLU A 123 13.46 -6.25 2.41
CA GLU A 123 12.42 -7.27 2.41
C GLU A 123 11.48 -7.01 3.58
N ALA A 124 10.23 -6.69 3.30
CA ALA A 124 9.12 -6.78 4.24
C ALA A 124 8.13 -7.81 3.71
N ARG A 125 7.68 -8.72 4.58
CA ARG A 125 6.65 -9.70 4.28
C ARG A 125 5.61 -9.78 5.40
N ILE A 126 4.36 -9.87 5.01
CA ILE A 126 3.24 -10.18 5.90
C ILE A 126 2.48 -11.32 5.24
N ASP A 127 2.41 -12.48 5.88
CA ASP A 127 1.81 -13.66 5.27
C ASP A 127 0.28 -13.50 5.22
N GLU A 128 -0.31 -12.99 6.31
CA GLU A 128 -1.73 -12.65 6.43
C GLU A 128 -1.93 -11.30 7.12
N LEU A 129 -2.71 -10.41 6.51
CA LEU A 129 -3.17 -9.15 7.09
C LEU A 129 -4.70 -9.13 7.07
N LEU A 130 -5.31 -8.96 8.23
CA LEU A 130 -6.73 -8.73 8.37
C LEU A 130 -6.97 -7.27 8.74
N PHE A 131 -7.70 -6.56 7.89
CA PHE A 131 -8.10 -5.19 8.15
C PHE A 131 -9.59 -5.16 8.49
N THR A 132 -9.93 -4.68 9.68
CA THR A 132 -11.32 -4.53 10.12
C THR A 132 -11.61 -3.05 10.40
N HIS A 133 -12.60 -2.49 9.73
CA HIS A 133 -13.09 -1.15 10.02
C HIS A 133 -14.44 -1.24 10.74
N GLU A 134 -14.41 -1.11 12.07
CA GLU A 134 -15.54 -1.38 12.97
C GLU A 134 -16.78 -0.55 12.59
N ALA A 135 -16.60 0.74 12.30
CA ALA A 135 -17.70 1.65 11.95
C ALA A 135 -18.47 1.21 10.69
N SER A 136 -17.82 0.54 9.74
CA SER A 136 -18.46 0.07 8.50
C SER A 136 -18.79 -1.43 8.50
N GLY A 137 -18.28 -2.18 9.48
CA GLY A 137 -18.27 -3.65 9.45
C GLY A 137 -17.41 -4.27 8.34
N HIS A 138 -16.76 -3.46 7.49
CA HIS A 138 -15.92 -3.96 6.41
C HIS A 138 -14.70 -4.70 6.94
N ARG A 139 -14.47 -5.88 6.39
CA ARG A 139 -13.34 -6.76 6.68
C ARG A 139 -12.66 -7.15 5.38
N GLU A 140 -11.37 -6.85 5.29
CA GLU A 140 -10.55 -7.17 4.14
C GLU A 140 -9.42 -8.11 4.57
N ARG A 141 -9.29 -9.23 3.88
CA ARG A 141 -8.21 -10.20 4.10
C ARG A 141 -7.20 -10.09 2.96
N ILE A 142 -5.97 -9.76 3.32
CA ILE A 142 -4.85 -9.60 2.41
C ILE A 142 -3.81 -10.69 2.75
N THR A 143 -3.24 -11.33 1.74
CA THR A 143 -2.25 -12.39 1.90
C THR A 143 -1.04 -12.16 1.01
N ASP A 144 0.07 -12.83 1.32
CA ASP A 144 1.31 -12.79 0.55
C ASP A 144 1.80 -11.36 0.29
N LEU A 145 1.63 -10.46 1.28
CA LEU A 145 2.06 -9.09 1.15
C LEU A 145 3.58 -9.06 1.18
N TYR A 146 4.17 -8.45 0.18
CA TYR A 146 5.60 -8.21 0.13
C TYR A 146 5.88 -6.77 -0.31
N ALA A 147 6.93 -6.18 0.26
CA ALA A 147 7.37 -4.85 -0.12
C ALA A 147 8.89 -4.70 -0.06
N ARG A 148 9.42 -3.93 -1.00
CA ARG A 148 10.78 -3.41 -1.00
C ARG A 148 10.72 -1.90 -1.17
N TYR A 149 11.19 -1.21 -0.15
CA TYR A 149 11.01 0.22 0.00
C TYR A 149 12.32 0.93 0.25
N ARG A 150 12.43 2.16 -0.26
CA ARG A 150 13.50 3.10 0.06
C ARG A 150 12.89 4.48 0.20
N GLY A 151 13.10 5.14 1.33
CA GLY A 151 12.61 6.48 1.59
C GLY A 151 13.67 7.35 2.25
N GLY A 152 13.45 8.65 2.23
CA GLY A 152 14.27 9.64 2.91
C GLY A 152 13.74 11.03 2.65
N VAL A 153 14.63 12.03 2.70
CA VAL A 153 14.25 13.44 2.56
C VAL A 153 13.86 13.85 1.13
N ARG A 154 14.23 13.09 0.09
CA ARG A 154 14.05 13.48 -1.33
C ARG A 154 12.86 12.79 -2.02
N ALA A 155 12.75 11.49 -1.81
CA ALA A 155 11.75 10.67 -2.47
C ALA A 155 11.50 9.40 -1.65
N HIS A 156 10.32 8.82 -1.85
CA HIS A 156 10.00 7.45 -1.49
C HIS A 156 9.92 6.63 -2.77
N THR A 157 10.55 5.47 -2.77
CA THR A 157 10.60 4.55 -3.90
C THR A 157 10.11 3.19 -3.41
N LEU A 158 9.09 2.68 -4.06
CA LEU A 158 8.60 1.33 -3.93
C LEU A 158 9.17 0.52 -5.10
N SER A 159 10.27 -0.20 -4.87
CA SER A 159 10.91 -0.95 -5.96
C SER A 159 10.14 -2.21 -6.32
N ARG A 160 9.39 -2.76 -5.37
CA ARG A 160 8.54 -3.90 -5.58
C ARG A 160 7.50 -3.95 -4.47
N PHE A 161 6.26 -4.16 -4.83
CA PHE A 161 5.17 -4.42 -3.93
C PHE A 161 4.25 -5.44 -4.55
N GLY A 162 3.67 -6.29 -3.73
CA GLY A 162 2.53 -7.06 -4.15
C GLY A 162 1.78 -7.66 -2.98
N MET A 163 0.55 -8.02 -3.26
CA MET A 163 -0.39 -8.59 -2.30
C MET A 163 -1.48 -9.37 -3.04
N ARG A 164 -2.14 -10.28 -2.34
CA ARG A 164 -3.30 -11.01 -2.83
C ARG A 164 -4.51 -10.71 -1.95
N THR A 165 -5.64 -10.39 -2.57
CA THR A 165 -6.93 -10.19 -1.90
C THR A 165 -7.93 -11.22 -2.39
N ALA A 166 -9.15 -11.20 -1.84
CA ALA A 166 -10.27 -11.99 -2.35
C ALA A 166 -10.61 -11.65 -3.82
N TYR A 167 -10.20 -10.47 -4.29
CA TYR A 167 -10.50 -9.95 -5.62
C TYR A 167 -9.36 -10.14 -6.62
N GLY A 168 -8.18 -10.58 -6.20
CA GLY A 168 -7.05 -10.90 -7.09
C GLY A 168 -5.70 -10.48 -6.54
N ALA A 169 -4.68 -10.59 -7.37
CA ALA A 169 -3.32 -10.17 -7.06
C ALA A 169 -3.05 -8.75 -7.57
N LEU A 170 -2.48 -7.91 -6.72
CA LEU A 170 -1.98 -6.59 -7.09
C LEU A 170 -0.46 -6.58 -6.96
N ALA A 171 0.23 -6.02 -7.94
CA ALA A 171 1.62 -5.67 -7.88
C ALA A 171 1.79 -4.17 -8.19
N ALA A 172 2.73 -3.52 -7.53
CA ALA A 172 3.02 -2.11 -7.78
C ALA A 172 4.52 -1.81 -7.65
N SER A 173 4.96 -0.79 -8.38
CA SER A 173 6.28 -0.18 -8.23
C SER A 173 6.25 1.26 -8.65
N GLY A 174 7.14 2.09 -8.12
CA GLY A 174 7.15 3.50 -8.46
C GLY A 174 7.85 4.36 -7.44
N SER A 175 7.61 5.66 -7.53
CA SER A 175 8.16 6.64 -6.62
C SER A 175 7.28 7.88 -6.46
N ILE A 176 7.48 8.56 -5.34
CA ILE A 176 6.86 9.84 -5.02
C ILE A 176 7.90 10.77 -4.40
N GLY A 177 7.96 12.01 -4.87
CA GLY A 177 8.78 13.08 -4.30
C GLY A 177 8.21 13.54 -2.95
N THR A 178 9.08 13.99 -2.06
CA THR A 178 8.72 14.30 -0.66
C THR A 178 8.26 15.73 -0.41
N ARG A 179 8.35 16.59 -1.44
CA ARG A 179 8.02 18.02 -1.39
C ARG A 179 6.94 18.33 -2.40
N ALA A 180 6.10 19.30 -2.09
CA ALA A 180 5.14 19.85 -3.03
C ALA A 180 5.82 20.22 -4.37
N PRO A 181 5.22 19.90 -5.53
CA PRO A 181 3.87 19.37 -5.70
C PRO A 181 3.73 17.84 -5.53
N PHE A 182 4.73 17.16 -4.98
CA PHE A 182 4.79 15.70 -4.78
C PHE A 182 4.72 14.95 -6.11
N PRO A 183 5.72 15.13 -6.99
CA PRO A 183 5.76 14.44 -8.27
C PRO A 183 5.77 12.92 -8.04
N LEU A 184 4.99 12.18 -8.81
CA LEU A 184 4.91 10.72 -8.68
C LEU A 184 4.83 10.01 -10.02
N ALA A 185 5.29 8.77 -10.01
CA ALA A 185 5.21 7.83 -11.11
C ALA A 185 5.06 6.42 -10.51
N PHE A 186 3.97 5.73 -10.82
CA PHE A 186 3.70 4.36 -10.37
C PHE A 186 3.18 3.51 -11.52
N ASP A 187 3.67 2.28 -11.59
CA ASP A 187 3.14 1.20 -12.39
C ASP A 187 2.44 0.21 -11.47
N LEU A 188 1.19 -0.11 -11.79
CA LEU A 188 0.37 -1.09 -11.09
C LEU A 188 -0.04 -2.17 -12.09
N HIS A 189 0.02 -3.40 -11.64
CA HIS A 189 -0.45 -4.56 -12.37
C HIS A 189 -1.43 -5.32 -11.48
N TYR A 190 -2.65 -5.47 -11.97
CA TYR A 190 -3.66 -6.30 -11.35
C TYR A 190 -3.86 -7.54 -12.21
N ASP A 191 -3.91 -8.69 -11.55
CA ASP A 191 -4.24 -9.97 -12.15
C ASP A 191 -5.34 -10.59 -11.30
N ARG A 192 -6.41 -11.08 -11.93
CA ARG A 192 -7.48 -11.76 -11.20
C ARG A 192 -6.96 -12.95 -10.38
N ALA A 193 -5.91 -13.64 -10.84
CA ALA A 193 -5.20 -14.68 -10.09
C ALA A 193 -6.12 -15.75 -9.46
N GLY A 194 -7.20 -16.10 -10.16
CA GLY A 194 -8.23 -17.07 -9.73
C GLY A 194 -9.35 -16.51 -8.85
N ALA A 195 -9.35 -15.20 -8.57
CA ALA A 195 -10.42 -14.56 -7.79
C ALA A 195 -11.77 -14.61 -8.49
N GLU A 196 -12.82 -14.79 -7.70
CA GLU A 196 -14.20 -14.70 -8.14
C GLU A 196 -14.66 -13.25 -8.02
N LEU A 197 -14.84 -12.59 -9.17
CA LEU A 197 -15.33 -11.23 -9.23
C LEU A 197 -16.83 -11.22 -9.51
N PRO A 198 -17.59 -10.32 -8.87
CA PRO A 198 -18.98 -10.12 -9.25
C PRO A 198 -19.04 -9.60 -10.70
N PHE A 199 -19.98 -10.13 -11.49
CA PHE A 199 -20.23 -9.73 -12.89
C PHE A 199 -19.13 -10.07 -13.92
N VAL A 200 -18.16 -10.92 -13.56
CA VAL A 200 -17.14 -11.43 -14.49
C VAL A 200 -17.09 -12.94 -14.38
N ARG A 201 -17.16 -13.65 -15.52
CA ARG A 201 -17.04 -15.11 -15.56
C ARG A 201 -15.72 -15.59 -14.94
N ALA A 202 -15.81 -16.72 -14.23
CA ALA A 202 -14.69 -17.31 -13.50
C ALA A 202 -13.56 -17.82 -14.40
N ASP A 203 -13.79 -18.02 -15.69
CA ASP A 203 -12.80 -18.48 -16.68
C ASP A 203 -12.14 -17.34 -17.46
N LEU A 204 -12.65 -16.11 -17.37
CA LEU A 204 -12.09 -14.98 -18.11
C LEU A 204 -10.75 -14.55 -17.48
N PRO A 205 -9.60 -14.66 -18.19
CA PRO A 205 -8.34 -14.10 -17.69
C PRO A 205 -8.46 -12.58 -17.75
N LEU A 206 -8.26 -11.91 -16.62
CA LEU A 206 -8.33 -10.46 -16.52
C LEU A 206 -7.02 -9.94 -15.95
N ALA A 207 -6.24 -9.27 -16.80
CA ALA A 207 -5.04 -8.55 -16.43
C ALA A 207 -5.21 -7.06 -16.76
N VAL A 208 -4.91 -6.20 -15.79
CA VAL A 208 -5.05 -4.75 -15.92
C VAL A 208 -3.71 -4.10 -15.58
N ARG A 209 -3.22 -3.26 -16.49
CA ARG A 209 -2.07 -2.38 -16.24
C ARG A 209 -2.57 -0.96 -16.04
N VAL A 210 -2.09 -0.32 -14.98
CA VAL A 210 -2.36 1.09 -14.69
C VAL A 210 -1.04 1.80 -14.48
N GLN A 211 -0.85 2.93 -15.16
CA GLN A 211 0.26 3.84 -14.90
C GLN A 211 -0.31 5.13 -14.33
N LEU A 212 0.28 5.62 -13.25
CA LEU A 212 -0.07 6.87 -12.60
C LEU A 212 1.13 7.79 -12.66
N ASN A 213 0.95 8.98 -13.21
CA ASN A 213 2.00 10.01 -13.33
C ASN A 213 1.48 11.36 -12.82
N GLY A 214 2.37 12.35 -12.74
CA GLY A 214 2.00 13.73 -12.39
C GLY A 214 2.31 14.03 -10.93
N THR A 215 1.32 14.49 -10.18
CA THR A 215 1.47 15.04 -8.82
C THR A 215 0.30 14.61 -7.92
N LEU A 216 0.44 14.66 -6.58
CA LEU A 216 -0.67 14.31 -5.68
C LEU A 216 -1.96 15.13 -5.91
N ASN A 217 -1.85 16.34 -6.43
CA ASN A 217 -3.00 17.20 -6.72
C ASN A 217 -3.55 17.01 -8.14
N ARG A 218 -2.77 16.43 -9.05
CA ARG A 218 -3.14 16.17 -10.45
C ARG A 218 -2.43 14.91 -10.93
N LEU A 219 -3.17 13.80 -10.96
CA LEU A 219 -2.71 12.49 -11.38
C LEU A 219 -3.16 12.23 -12.80
N ASP A 220 -2.25 11.87 -13.68
CA ASP A 220 -2.57 11.37 -15.01
C ASP A 220 -2.50 9.84 -14.96
N ALA A 221 -3.65 9.19 -15.12
CA ALA A 221 -3.78 7.75 -15.09
C ALA A 221 -3.98 7.21 -16.51
N SER A 222 -3.24 6.17 -16.88
CA SER A 222 -3.50 5.38 -18.09
C SER A 222 -3.74 3.92 -17.71
N LEU A 223 -4.88 3.40 -18.10
CA LEU A 223 -5.31 2.03 -17.89
C LEU A 223 -5.34 1.29 -19.22
N SER A 224 -4.88 0.05 -19.21
CA SER A 224 -5.06 -0.91 -20.31
C SER A 224 -5.42 -2.27 -19.74
N ALA A 225 -6.43 -2.92 -20.32
CA ALA A 225 -6.81 -4.27 -19.99
C ALA A 225 -7.10 -5.04 -21.28
N ASP A 226 -6.66 -6.29 -21.32
CA ASP A 226 -6.90 -7.20 -22.43
C ASP A 226 -7.44 -8.52 -21.83
N ALA A 227 -8.56 -9.00 -22.35
CA ALA A 227 -9.22 -10.20 -21.85
C ALA A 227 -9.96 -10.89 -22.99
N ASP A 228 -9.47 -12.06 -23.41
CA ASP A 228 -10.12 -12.91 -24.41
C ASP A 228 -10.62 -12.12 -25.65
N GLY A 229 -9.70 -11.47 -26.36
CA GLY A 229 -10.00 -10.67 -27.56
C GLY A 229 -10.69 -9.31 -27.32
N MET A 230 -11.16 -9.03 -26.10
CA MET A 230 -11.63 -7.71 -25.69
C MET A 230 -10.44 -6.86 -25.26
N SER A 231 -10.46 -5.58 -25.64
CA SER A 231 -9.45 -4.61 -25.20
C SER A 231 -10.13 -3.36 -24.64
N LEU A 232 -9.61 -2.87 -23.52
CA LEU A 232 -10.01 -1.62 -22.90
C LEU A 232 -8.77 -0.75 -22.70
N ARG A 233 -8.85 0.50 -23.13
CA ARG A 233 -7.89 1.54 -22.82
C ARG A 233 -8.62 2.73 -22.23
N ALA A 234 -8.07 3.32 -21.19
CA ALA A 234 -8.59 4.56 -20.65
C ALA A 234 -7.45 5.49 -20.25
N ARG A 235 -7.63 6.78 -20.44
CA ARG A 235 -6.79 7.84 -19.91
C ARG A 235 -7.66 8.76 -19.10
N SER A 236 -7.19 9.14 -17.91
CA SER A 236 -7.89 10.11 -17.08
C SER A 236 -6.93 11.06 -16.41
N THR A 237 -7.41 12.27 -16.17
CA THR A 237 -6.77 13.21 -15.25
C THR A 237 -7.63 13.27 -14.00
N LEU A 238 -7.00 13.03 -12.84
CA LEU A 238 -7.65 13.03 -11.54
C LEU A 238 -7.08 14.17 -10.70
N ALA A 239 -7.93 14.88 -9.97
CA ALA A 239 -7.55 15.85 -8.95
C ALA A 239 -8.22 15.47 -7.61
N PRO A 240 -7.65 14.51 -6.84
CA PRO A 240 -8.31 13.91 -5.68
C PRO A 240 -8.76 14.87 -4.57
N ARG A 241 -8.25 16.11 -4.58
CA ARG A 241 -8.59 17.17 -3.61
C ARG A 241 -9.54 18.25 -4.13
N SER A 242 -9.82 18.25 -5.43
CA SER A 242 -10.81 19.15 -6.00
C SER A 242 -12.21 18.61 -5.70
N GLU A 243 -13.22 19.50 -5.61
CA GLU A 243 -14.64 19.07 -5.47
C GLU A 243 -15.01 18.03 -6.54
N GLN A 244 -14.52 18.24 -7.76
CA GLN A 244 -14.58 17.27 -8.83
C GLN A 244 -13.25 16.52 -8.95
N TRP A 245 -13.22 15.27 -8.52
CA TRP A 245 -12.00 14.46 -8.60
C TRP A 245 -11.64 14.05 -10.03
N LEU A 246 -12.61 13.78 -10.91
CA LEU A 246 -12.36 13.36 -12.30
C LEU A 246 -12.37 14.59 -13.23
N GLN A 247 -11.18 14.98 -13.72
CA GLN A 247 -10.94 16.19 -14.50
C GLN A 247 -10.93 15.96 -16.01
N ALA A 248 -10.54 14.75 -16.45
CA ALA A 248 -10.59 14.31 -17.84
C ALA A 248 -10.80 12.79 -17.88
N LEU A 249 -11.54 12.30 -18.87
CA LEU A 249 -11.68 10.88 -19.18
C LEU A 249 -11.76 10.70 -20.70
N ASP A 250 -10.90 9.85 -21.23
CA ASP A 250 -10.95 9.32 -22.57
C ASP A 250 -10.87 7.80 -22.46
N LEU A 251 -11.91 7.09 -22.89
CA LEU A 251 -12.05 5.65 -22.76
C LEU A 251 -12.39 5.06 -24.12
N GLU A 252 -11.70 3.98 -24.45
CA GLU A 252 -11.86 3.20 -25.66
C GLU A 252 -11.98 1.73 -25.28
N ALA A 253 -13.13 1.13 -25.58
CA ALA A 253 -13.33 -0.31 -25.49
C ALA A 253 -13.66 -0.87 -26.87
N ARG A 254 -13.07 -2.03 -27.20
CA ARG A 254 -13.24 -2.68 -28.50
C ARG A 254 -13.59 -4.14 -28.33
N THR A 255 -14.40 -4.63 -29.26
CA THR A 255 -14.77 -6.04 -29.37
C THR A 255 -15.43 -6.59 -28.10
N VAL A 256 -16.13 -5.73 -27.35
CA VAL A 256 -16.73 -6.11 -26.06
C VAL A 256 -17.86 -7.11 -26.30
N ASP A 257 -17.69 -8.31 -25.74
CA ASP A 257 -18.71 -9.35 -25.74
C ASP A 257 -19.26 -9.51 -24.32
N LEU A 258 -20.42 -8.92 -24.08
CA LEU A 258 -21.14 -8.96 -22.81
C LEU A 258 -21.34 -10.39 -22.28
N GLN A 259 -21.50 -11.39 -23.16
CA GLN A 259 -21.66 -12.77 -22.72
C GLN A 259 -20.39 -13.39 -22.14
N ARG A 260 -19.22 -12.87 -22.54
CA ARG A 260 -17.93 -13.25 -21.94
C ARG A 260 -17.74 -12.65 -20.55
N LEU A 261 -18.42 -11.55 -20.24
CA LEU A 261 -18.44 -10.99 -18.90
C LEU A 261 -19.45 -11.72 -18.02
N GLN A 262 -20.65 -12.00 -18.55
CA GLN A 262 -21.68 -12.72 -17.83
C GLN A 262 -22.43 -13.68 -18.74
N GLU A 263 -22.49 -14.96 -18.37
CA GLU A 263 -22.98 -16.02 -19.26
C GLU A 263 -24.44 -15.84 -19.69
N THR A 264 -25.25 -15.20 -18.84
CA THR A 264 -26.68 -14.91 -19.11
C THR A 264 -26.90 -13.68 -19.98
N TRP A 265 -25.85 -12.93 -20.31
CA TRP A 265 -25.94 -11.72 -21.15
C TRP A 265 -25.82 -12.07 -22.63
N PRO A 266 -26.34 -11.23 -23.54
CA PRO A 266 -26.33 -11.52 -24.97
C PRO A 266 -24.91 -11.46 -25.55
N HIS A 267 -24.64 -12.31 -26.54
CA HIS A 267 -23.47 -12.19 -27.40
C HIS A 267 -23.45 -10.82 -28.09
N THR A 268 -22.33 -10.13 -27.98
CA THR A 268 -22.17 -8.79 -28.58
C THR A 268 -20.78 -8.58 -29.18
N ALA A 269 -20.67 -7.55 -30.01
CA ALA A 269 -19.41 -7.05 -30.55
C ALA A 269 -19.42 -5.52 -30.47
N LEU A 270 -19.41 -4.99 -29.25
CA LEU A 270 -19.54 -3.54 -29.02
C LEU A 270 -18.17 -2.86 -29.13
N ALA A 271 -18.18 -1.68 -29.75
CA ALA A 271 -17.13 -0.69 -29.60
C ALA A 271 -17.71 0.49 -28.82
N LEU A 272 -17.01 0.90 -27.77
CA LEU A 272 -17.39 2.04 -26.93
C LEU A 272 -16.28 3.08 -26.98
N ASP A 273 -16.67 4.33 -27.22
CA ASP A 273 -15.81 5.50 -27.11
C ASP A 273 -16.50 6.47 -26.16
N ALA A 274 -15.85 6.78 -25.04
CA ALA A 274 -16.36 7.75 -24.08
C ALA A 274 -15.32 8.85 -23.88
N LYS A 275 -15.74 10.11 -24.04
CA LYS A 275 -14.91 11.27 -23.74
C LYS A 275 -15.68 12.24 -22.87
N GLY A 276 -15.04 12.84 -21.91
CA GLY A 276 -15.68 13.87 -21.11
C GLY A 276 -14.79 14.49 -20.07
N CYS A 277 -15.44 15.36 -19.29
CA CYS A 277 -15.12 16.01 -18.03
C CYS A 277 -15.32 17.54 -18.09
N ALA A 278 -15.30 18.18 -16.92
CA ALA A 278 -15.99 19.42 -16.61
C ALA A 278 -15.58 20.67 -17.40
N PRO A 279 -16.50 21.67 -17.43
CA PRO A 279 -16.39 22.70 -16.40
C PRO A 279 -17.58 22.71 -15.42
N GLY A 280 -17.31 22.82 -14.11
CA GLY A 280 -18.32 23.01 -13.05
C GLY A 280 -18.52 21.83 -12.09
N LYS A 281 -19.72 21.73 -11.47
CA LYS A 281 -20.13 20.71 -10.48
C LYS A 281 -20.58 19.37 -11.10
N GLY A 282 -20.14 19.06 -12.31
CA GLY A 282 -20.66 17.89 -13.03
C GLY A 282 -19.81 17.47 -14.22
N CYS A 283 -19.93 16.20 -14.60
CA CYS A 283 -19.25 15.65 -15.75
C CYS A 283 -20.14 15.79 -17.01
N LYS A 284 -19.65 16.51 -18.02
CA LYS A 284 -20.24 16.52 -19.37
C LYS A 284 -19.34 15.73 -20.30
N GLY A 285 -19.93 14.99 -21.23
CA GLY A 285 -19.17 14.16 -22.15
C GLY A 285 -20.04 13.57 -23.25
N THR A 286 -19.39 12.85 -24.15
CA THR A 286 -19.99 12.09 -25.23
C THR A 286 -19.69 10.61 -25.02
N LEU A 287 -20.71 9.77 -25.14
CA LEU A 287 -20.57 8.32 -25.21
C LEU A 287 -21.07 7.88 -26.58
N THR A 288 -20.21 7.22 -27.34
CA THR A 288 -20.58 6.57 -28.61
C THR A 288 -20.49 5.07 -28.42
N VAL A 289 -21.59 4.38 -28.72
CA VAL A 289 -21.62 2.92 -28.76
C VAL A 289 -21.90 2.50 -30.20
N ARG A 290 -21.07 1.60 -30.72
CA ARG A 290 -21.23 1.03 -32.06
C ARG A 290 -21.31 -0.49 -31.94
N THR A 291 -22.19 -1.08 -32.74
CA THR A 291 -22.27 -2.54 -32.89
C THR A 291 -21.50 -2.94 -34.14
N GLY A 292 -20.55 -3.88 -34.00
CA GLY A 292 -19.91 -4.53 -35.13
C GLY A 292 -20.79 -5.66 -35.68
N ARG A 293 -20.80 -5.86 -37.00
CA ARG A 293 -21.17 -7.16 -37.58
C ARG A 293 -19.97 -8.10 -37.42
N ARG A 294 -20.14 -9.26 -36.80
CA ARG A 294 -19.11 -10.31 -36.85
C ARG A 294 -18.88 -10.70 -38.32
N ALA A 295 -17.61 -10.84 -38.71
CA ALA A 295 -17.27 -11.72 -39.83
C ALA A 295 -17.71 -13.13 -39.43
N ARG A 296 -18.50 -13.77 -40.29
CA ARG A 296 -19.09 -15.09 -40.07
C ARG A 296 -18.01 -16.15 -39.83
#